data_AF-A0A366W7Q4-F1
#
_entry.id   AF-A0A366W7Q4-F1
#
_cell.length_a   1.000
_cell.length_b   1.000
_cell.length_c   1.000
_cell.angle_alpha   90.00
_cell.angle_beta   90.00
_cell.angle_gamma   90.00
#
_symmetry.space_group_name_H-M   'P 1'
#
loop_
_entity.id
_entity.type
_entity.pdbx_description
1 polymer ?
#
loop_
_entity_poly.entity_id
_entity_poly.type
_entity_poly.pdbx_seq_one_letter_code
_entity_poly.pdbx_strand_id
1 'polypeptide(L)'
;MMKVYLTSTLVGLTLFLQGCGNSEAHTSNAISAAEYKGSGSVTYGIAETTTENLFPKGGRIAEVGTIKSINGETAWVVPAQVNFTNSAIPFAPDLYNDYGQKYKNGQAALDALSEQQIIEIDDDGEVVTAYIFADNYFEMYINGIAVGKDPVPFTKFNSSIVQFKVKKPFDIAILAVDWEENLGTGTESNRGASAHPGDGGVVAVFKDADNQIIAITDSTWKAQNYYTSPISNLSCLSETGTSRLSTQCSIKATNDASVLYGVHWPIPTGWEKQGYDDSQWPAASTFSNDTVGVDNKKSYTNFTDIFDNADQDAQFIWSTNLNLDNKILLRKTVAQ
;
A
#
# COMPACT_ATOMS: atom_id res chain seq x y z
N MET A 1 -66.95 57.64 -17.01
CA MET A 1 -67.99 57.12 -17.92
C MET A 1 -67.42 57.04 -19.32
N MET A 2 -67.43 55.83 -19.93
CA MET A 2 -67.37 55.51 -21.37
C MET A 2 -66.28 56.19 -22.24
N LYS A 3 -65.44 55.51 -23.02
CA LYS A 3 -65.64 54.30 -23.83
C LYS A 3 -64.29 53.61 -24.09
N VAL A 4 -64.33 52.29 -24.06
CA VAL A 4 -63.31 51.35 -24.55
C VAL A 4 -63.23 51.42 -26.08
N TYR A 5 -62.02 51.40 -26.63
CA TYR A 5 -61.76 50.95 -28.00
C TYR A 5 -60.69 49.86 -27.96
N LEU A 6 -61.13 48.64 -28.29
CA LEU A 6 -60.29 47.47 -28.55
C LEU A 6 -59.71 47.62 -29.96
N THR A 7 -58.39 47.56 -30.10
CA THR A 7 -57.73 47.27 -31.38
C THR A 7 -56.84 46.06 -31.18
N SER A 8 -57.24 44.95 -31.80
CA SER A 8 -56.48 43.71 -31.92
C SER A 8 -55.20 43.95 -32.70
N THR A 9 -54.06 43.61 -32.10
CA THR A 9 -52.80 43.43 -32.84
C THR A 9 -52.34 42.00 -32.61
N LEU A 10 -52.53 41.18 -33.64
CA LEU A 10 -52.01 39.82 -33.77
C LEU A 10 -50.52 39.92 -34.10
N VAL A 11 -49.63 39.49 -33.19
CA VAL A 11 -48.19 39.37 -33.50
C VAL A 11 -47.66 38.04 -32.98
N GLY A 12 -47.31 37.19 -33.96
CA GLY A 12 -46.33 36.10 -33.99
C GLY A 12 -45.87 35.47 -32.69
N LEU A 13 -46.33 34.24 -32.47
CA LEU A 13 -45.67 33.24 -31.64
C LEU A 13 -44.37 32.78 -32.33
N THR A 14 -43.22 33.28 -31.90
CA THR A 14 -41.90 32.73 -32.28
C THR A 14 -41.45 31.75 -31.19
N LEU A 15 -41.64 30.45 -31.44
CA LEU A 15 -40.89 29.39 -30.75
C LEU A 15 -39.40 29.54 -31.12
N PHE A 16 -38.55 29.89 -30.16
CA PHE A 16 -37.11 29.62 -30.26
C PHE A 16 -36.85 28.21 -29.73
N LEU A 17 -36.75 27.27 -30.67
CA LEU A 17 -36.03 26.02 -30.48
C LEU A 17 -34.56 26.26 -30.83
N GLN A 18 -33.69 25.65 -30.03
CA GLN A 18 -32.26 25.44 -30.23
C GLN A 18 -31.30 26.60 -29.93
N GLY A 19 -30.69 26.51 -28.75
CA GLY A 19 -29.28 26.75 -28.59
C GLY A 19 -28.72 25.62 -27.76
N CYS A 20 -28.06 24.65 -28.40
CA CYS A 20 -27.23 23.67 -27.72
C CYS A 20 -26.21 24.44 -26.89
N GLY A 21 -26.39 24.48 -25.57
CA GLY A 21 -25.29 24.75 -24.68
C GLY A 21 -24.30 23.62 -24.90
N ASN A 22 -23.13 23.93 -25.46
CA ASN A 22 -22.01 23.01 -25.49
C ASN A 22 -21.76 22.59 -24.03
N SER A 23 -22.23 21.40 -23.69
CA SER A 23 -21.59 20.61 -22.66
C SER A 23 -20.20 20.35 -23.19
N GLU A 24 -19.19 21.07 -22.70
CA GLU A 24 -17.81 20.61 -22.77
C GLU A 24 -17.70 19.38 -21.87
N ALA A 25 -18.24 18.27 -22.37
CA ALA A 25 -18.24 16.97 -21.74
C ALA A 25 -16.99 16.23 -22.19
N HIS A 26 -16.05 16.06 -21.26
CA HIS A 26 -15.22 14.86 -21.10
C HIS A 26 -14.52 14.28 -22.35
N THR A 27 -13.87 15.10 -23.17
CA THR A 27 -13.03 14.61 -24.28
C THR A 27 -11.53 14.52 -23.95
N SER A 28 -11.06 15.05 -22.80
CA SER A 28 -9.64 14.95 -22.40
C SER A 28 -9.26 13.60 -21.81
N ASN A 29 -10.15 12.94 -21.06
CA ASN A 29 -9.80 11.75 -20.27
C ASN A 29 -9.81 10.45 -21.09
N ALA A 30 -10.54 10.41 -22.21
CA ALA A 30 -10.63 9.21 -23.05
C ALA A 30 -9.39 9.00 -23.94
N ILE A 31 -8.65 10.07 -24.26
CA ILE A 31 -7.48 10.02 -25.15
C ILE A 31 -6.24 9.50 -24.40
N SER A 32 -6.11 9.77 -23.09
CA SER A 32 -4.93 9.36 -22.31
C SER A 32 -4.96 7.90 -21.85
N ALA A 33 -6.11 7.33 -21.50
CA ALA A 33 -6.21 5.91 -21.15
C ALA A 33 -5.76 4.97 -22.30
N ALA A 34 -5.93 5.40 -23.55
CA ALA A 34 -5.53 4.64 -24.72
C ALA A 34 -3.99 4.51 -24.86
N GLU A 35 -3.20 5.30 -24.13
CA GLU A 35 -1.74 5.27 -24.17
C GLU A 35 -1.16 4.10 -23.37
N TYR A 36 -1.85 3.67 -22.32
CA TYR A 36 -1.45 2.49 -21.55
C TYR A 36 -1.84 1.20 -22.28
N LYS A 37 -0.86 0.30 -22.48
CA LYS A 37 -1.05 -0.98 -23.18
C LYS A 37 -0.93 -2.20 -22.28
N GLY A 38 -0.74 -1.99 -20.98
CA GLY A 38 -0.63 -3.07 -20.00
C GLY A 38 -1.97 -3.66 -19.58
N SER A 39 -1.93 -4.57 -18.61
CA SER A 39 -3.09 -5.32 -18.12
C SER A 39 -3.87 -4.59 -17.01
N GLY A 40 -3.33 -3.50 -16.47
CA GLY A 40 -3.89 -2.78 -15.34
C GLY A 40 -5.13 -1.95 -15.66
N SER A 41 -5.92 -1.69 -14.62
CA SER A 41 -7.05 -0.77 -14.65
C SER A 41 -6.58 0.64 -14.31
N VAL A 42 -6.81 1.60 -15.21
CA VAL A 42 -6.33 2.97 -15.05
C VAL A 42 -7.37 3.84 -14.35
N THR A 43 -6.93 4.58 -13.33
CA THR A 43 -7.69 5.63 -12.63
C THR A 43 -7.04 6.99 -12.87
N TYR A 44 -7.79 8.09 -12.70
CA TYR A 44 -7.27 9.44 -12.92
C TYR A 44 -7.88 10.44 -11.94
N GLY A 45 -7.02 11.24 -11.32
CA GLY A 45 -7.39 12.26 -10.34
C GLY A 45 -7.58 11.72 -8.93
N ILE A 46 -8.20 12.55 -8.09
CA ILE A 46 -8.35 12.31 -6.65
C ILE A 46 -9.58 11.42 -6.39
N ALA A 47 -9.43 10.45 -5.50
CA ALA A 47 -10.48 9.54 -5.09
C ALA A 47 -11.52 10.19 -4.16
N GLU A 48 -12.68 9.57 -4.05
CA GLU A 48 -13.69 9.93 -3.05
C GLU A 48 -13.33 9.30 -1.70
N THR A 49 -13.19 10.10 -0.64
CA THR A 49 -12.94 9.61 0.72
C THR A 49 -14.16 8.83 1.24
N THR A 50 -13.96 7.58 1.66
CA THR A 50 -14.98 6.72 2.28
C THR A 50 -14.75 6.51 3.77
N THR A 51 -13.51 6.68 4.23
CA THR A 51 -13.12 6.71 5.65
C THR A 51 -12.19 7.87 5.87
N GLU A 52 -12.63 8.83 6.70
CA GLU A 52 -11.88 10.07 6.97
C GLU A 52 -10.56 9.83 7.71
N ASN A 53 -10.47 8.83 8.59
CA ASN A 53 -9.21 8.47 9.23
C ASN A 53 -9.32 7.11 9.92
N LEU A 54 -8.56 6.11 9.46
CA LEU A 54 -8.47 4.82 10.13
C LEU A 54 -7.84 4.90 11.51
N PHE A 55 -6.95 5.87 11.73
CA PHE A 55 -6.16 5.97 12.95
C PHE A 55 -6.10 7.42 13.47
N PRO A 56 -7.10 7.85 14.25
CA PRO A 56 -7.21 9.23 14.74
C PRO A 56 -6.04 9.73 15.61
N LYS A 57 -5.23 8.82 16.17
CA LYS A 57 -4.04 9.16 16.96
C LYS A 57 -2.81 9.44 16.10
N GLY A 58 -2.84 9.06 14.82
CA GLY A 58 -1.72 9.12 13.89
C GLY A 58 -1.20 10.54 13.66
N GLY A 59 0.07 10.64 13.27
CA GLY A 59 0.73 11.91 12.94
C GLY A 59 0.23 12.49 11.62
N ARG A 60 -0.24 11.62 10.73
CA ARG A 60 -0.91 11.94 9.48
C ARG A 60 -2.23 11.22 9.39
N ILE A 61 -3.14 11.78 8.59
CA ILE A 61 -4.47 11.23 8.39
C ILE A 61 -4.34 9.99 7.50
N ALA A 62 -4.77 8.84 8.03
CA ALA A 62 -4.79 7.59 7.29
C ALA A 62 -6.17 7.40 6.65
N GLU A 63 -6.43 8.19 5.61
CA GLU A 63 -7.69 8.12 4.88
C GLU A 63 -7.79 6.83 4.05
N VAL A 64 -9.02 6.43 3.75
CA VAL A 64 -9.33 5.41 2.72
C VAL A 64 -10.41 5.97 1.81
N GLY A 65 -10.28 5.71 0.52
CA GLY A 65 -11.22 6.17 -0.48
C GLY A 65 -11.58 5.13 -1.53
N THR A 66 -12.40 5.56 -2.47
CA THR A 66 -12.72 4.81 -3.67
C THR A 66 -12.56 5.66 -4.92
N ILE A 67 -12.04 5.06 -5.98
CA ILE A 67 -11.92 5.69 -7.29
C ILE A 67 -12.34 4.71 -8.38
N LYS A 68 -13.12 5.20 -9.34
CA LYS A 68 -13.53 4.40 -10.50
C LYS A 68 -12.44 4.45 -11.57
N SER A 69 -12.27 3.34 -12.27
CA SER A 69 -11.46 3.29 -13.47
C SER A 69 -11.99 4.26 -14.53
N ILE A 70 -11.13 4.72 -15.44
CA ILE A 70 -11.50 5.69 -16.49
C ILE A 70 -12.62 5.14 -17.41
N ASN A 71 -12.68 3.82 -17.61
CA ASN A 71 -13.76 3.17 -18.35
C ASN A 71 -15.05 2.97 -17.52
N GLY A 72 -15.04 3.28 -16.23
CA GLY A 72 -16.18 3.21 -15.31
C GLY A 72 -16.57 1.80 -14.84
N GLU A 73 -15.82 0.76 -15.24
CA GLU A 73 -16.19 -0.64 -15.01
C GLU A 73 -15.84 -1.15 -13.60
N THR A 74 -14.75 -0.64 -13.01
CA THR A 74 -14.21 -1.14 -11.74
C THR A 74 -14.05 0.01 -10.75
N ALA A 75 -14.43 -0.21 -9.49
CA ALA A 75 -14.10 0.68 -8.39
C ALA A 75 -12.94 0.08 -7.59
N TRP A 76 -11.94 0.90 -7.28
CA TRP A 76 -10.76 0.53 -6.51
C TRP A 76 -10.82 1.19 -5.13
N VAL A 77 -10.39 0.47 -4.09
CA VAL A 77 -10.16 1.02 -2.76
C VAL A 77 -8.71 1.49 -2.69
N VAL A 78 -8.49 2.72 -2.24
CA VAL A 78 -7.19 3.37 -2.21
C VAL A 78 -6.87 3.92 -0.81
N PRO A 79 -5.61 3.84 -0.33
CA PRO A 79 -4.45 3.23 -1.00
C PRO A 79 -4.58 1.71 -1.17
N ALA A 80 -5.27 1.04 -0.25
CA ALA A 80 -5.57 -0.37 -0.36
C ALA A 80 -6.81 -0.76 0.47
N GLN A 81 -7.47 -1.85 0.06
CA GLN A 81 -8.38 -2.57 0.97
C GLN A 81 -7.54 -3.37 1.97
N VAL A 82 -7.61 -2.98 3.24
CA VAL A 82 -6.86 -3.59 4.34
C VAL A 82 -7.79 -4.09 5.45
N ASN A 83 -7.25 -4.93 6.33
CA ASN A 83 -7.90 -5.52 7.49
C ASN A 83 -7.72 -4.70 8.78
N PHE A 84 -7.32 -3.43 8.70
CA PHE A 84 -7.03 -2.60 9.87
C PHE A 84 -8.16 -2.64 10.93
N THR A 85 -9.42 -2.50 10.49
CA THR A 85 -10.60 -2.51 11.38
C THR A 85 -11.17 -3.92 11.65
N ASN A 86 -10.63 -4.95 11.00
CA ASN A 86 -11.08 -6.34 11.17
C ASN A 86 -10.53 -6.91 12.50
N SER A 87 -11.39 -7.02 13.51
CA SER A 87 -11.02 -7.53 14.84
C SER A 87 -10.64 -9.02 14.88
N ALA A 88 -10.90 -9.77 13.80
CA ALA A 88 -10.48 -11.17 13.69
C ALA A 88 -8.98 -11.31 13.39
N ILE A 89 -8.33 -10.25 12.91
CA ILE A 89 -6.89 -10.22 12.64
C ILE A 89 -6.21 -9.40 13.74
N PRO A 90 -5.28 -10.00 14.51
CA PRO A 90 -4.63 -9.31 15.61
C PRO A 90 -3.71 -8.20 15.10
N PHE A 91 -3.65 -7.10 15.85
CA PHE A 91 -2.55 -6.16 15.70
C PHE A 91 -1.26 -6.81 16.18
N ALA A 92 -0.17 -6.60 15.44
CA ALA A 92 1.14 -7.05 15.81
C ALA A 92 1.58 -6.33 17.11
N PRO A 93 2.12 -7.06 18.10
CA PRO A 93 2.71 -6.44 19.28
C PRO A 93 3.84 -5.47 18.93
N ASP A 94 3.95 -4.40 19.71
CA ASP A 94 4.97 -3.38 19.47
C ASP A 94 6.37 -3.90 19.81
N LEU A 95 7.34 -3.69 18.92
CA LEU A 95 8.75 -3.60 19.28
C LEU A 95 9.05 -2.15 19.70
N TYR A 96 8.63 -1.20 18.87
CA TYR A 96 8.64 0.23 19.19
C TYR A 96 7.51 0.95 18.45
N ASN A 97 6.66 1.63 19.20
CA ASN A 97 5.55 2.40 18.67
C ASN A 97 5.33 3.66 19.49
N ASP A 98 5.29 4.81 18.84
CA ASP A 98 5.09 6.09 19.52
C ASP A 98 3.70 6.22 20.18
N TYR A 99 2.73 5.41 19.73
CA TYR A 99 1.35 5.33 20.23
C TYR A 99 1.09 4.15 21.18
N GLY A 100 2.11 3.31 21.40
CA GLY A 100 2.03 2.08 22.18
C GLY A 100 3.28 1.90 23.04
N GLN A 101 3.85 0.69 23.02
CA GLN A 101 5.05 0.36 23.79
C GLN A 101 6.32 0.75 23.04
N LYS A 102 7.35 1.13 23.81
CA LYS A 102 8.66 1.57 23.30
C LYS A 102 9.75 0.78 24.01
N TYR A 103 9.89 -0.49 23.64
CA TYR A 103 10.88 -1.34 24.28
C TYR A 103 12.29 -0.86 23.93
N LYS A 104 13.22 -1.11 24.86
CA LYS A 104 14.61 -0.66 24.72
C LYS A 104 15.40 -1.50 23.71
N ASN A 105 15.05 -2.77 23.57
CA ASN A 105 15.70 -3.76 22.71
C ASN A 105 14.75 -4.95 22.47
N GLY A 106 15.13 -5.87 21.58
CA GLY A 106 14.32 -7.04 21.24
C GLY A 106 14.01 -7.95 22.45
N GLN A 107 14.97 -8.16 23.36
CA GLN A 107 14.75 -9.00 24.54
C GLN A 107 13.67 -8.44 25.46
N ALA A 108 13.67 -7.14 25.72
CA ALA A 108 12.65 -6.51 26.55
C ALA A 108 11.24 -6.60 25.93
N ALA A 109 11.15 -6.57 24.60
CA ALA A 109 9.89 -6.78 23.90
C ALA A 109 9.43 -8.23 23.98
N LEU A 110 10.35 -9.19 23.76
CA LEU A 110 10.12 -10.63 23.92
C LEU A 110 9.61 -10.98 25.33
N ASP A 111 10.29 -10.49 26.38
CA ASP A 111 9.94 -10.75 27.78
C ASP A 111 8.53 -10.23 28.15
N ALA A 112 8.02 -9.27 27.38
CA ALA A 112 6.69 -8.68 27.58
C ALA A 112 5.58 -9.36 26.76
N LEU A 113 5.93 -10.25 25.82
CA LEU A 113 4.94 -11.04 25.08
C LEU A 113 4.31 -12.08 26.00
N SER A 114 2.99 -12.17 25.95
CA SER A 114 2.24 -13.21 26.64
C SER A 114 2.06 -14.44 25.74
N GLU A 115 2.02 -15.64 26.35
CA GLU A 115 1.78 -16.89 25.61
C GLU A 115 0.46 -16.86 24.81
N GLN A 116 -0.54 -16.09 25.26
CA GLN A 116 -1.82 -15.93 24.56
C GLN A 116 -1.72 -15.13 23.26
N GLN A 117 -0.60 -14.42 23.02
CA GLN A 117 -0.33 -13.70 21.78
C GLN A 117 0.41 -14.55 20.75
N ILE A 118 0.84 -15.76 21.11
CA ILE A 118 1.45 -16.70 20.16
C ILE A 118 0.36 -17.28 19.28
N ILE A 119 0.45 -17.03 17.97
CA ILE A 119 -0.50 -17.57 17.00
C ILE A 119 -0.13 -19.01 16.67
N GLU A 120 -1.03 -19.96 16.95
CA GLU A 120 -0.81 -21.37 16.65
C GLU A 120 -1.25 -21.69 15.21
N ILE A 121 -0.29 -22.03 14.33
CA ILE A 121 -0.55 -22.56 12.98
C ILE A 121 -0.50 -24.09 13.03
N ASP A 122 0.54 -24.63 13.65
CA ASP A 122 0.72 -26.06 13.91
C ASP A 122 0.91 -26.29 15.42
N ASP A 123 0.14 -27.20 16.01
CA ASP A 123 0.10 -27.46 17.47
C ASP A 123 1.42 -28.02 18.01
N ASP A 124 2.15 -28.77 17.19
CA ASP A 124 3.49 -29.29 17.42
C ASP A 124 4.57 -28.54 16.61
N GLY A 125 4.25 -27.33 16.13
CA GLY A 125 5.20 -26.43 15.47
C GLY A 125 6.19 -25.78 16.45
N GLU A 126 7.34 -25.36 15.92
CA GLU A 126 8.33 -24.59 16.66
C GLU A 126 7.90 -23.12 16.75
N VAL A 127 8.25 -22.45 17.85
CA VAL A 127 8.02 -21.01 17.98
C VAL A 127 9.00 -20.26 17.09
N VAL A 128 8.45 -19.43 16.22
CA VAL A 128 9.20 -18.46 15.42
C VAL A 128 8.84 -17.06 15.89
N THR A 129 9.86 -16.22 16.08
CA THR A 129 9.72 -14.80 16.36
C THR A 129 10.08 -13.99 15.12
N ALA A 130 9.15 -13.18 14.63
CA ALA A 130 9.37 -12.25 13.54
C ALA A 130 9.48 -10.82 14.08
N TYR A 131 10.51 -10.09 13.65
CA TYR A 131 10.68 -8.66 13.86
C TYR A 131 10.46 -7.96 12.54
N ILE A 132 9.60 -6.93 12.51
CA ILE A 132 9.17 -6.29 11.26
C ILE A 132 9.22 -4.77 11.43
N PHE A 133 9.75 -4.09 10.42
CA PHE A 133 9.56 -2.66 10.21
C PHE A 133 8.97 -2.48 8.81
N ALA A 134 7.95 -1.63 8.68
CA ALA A 134 7.32 -1.28 7.41
C ALA A 134 7.27 0.24 7.24
N ASP A 135 7.54 0.67 6.01
CA ASP A 135 7.29 1.99 5.49
C ASP A 135 6.14 1.83 4.45
N ASN A 136 4.86 2.00 4.79
CA ASN A 136 4.30 2.31 6.12
C ASN A 136 3.57 1.14 6.80
N TYR A 137 2.84 0.30 6.06
CA TYR A 137 1.88 -0.66 6.65
C TYR A 137 2.12 -2.08 6.15
N PHE A 138 1.87 -3.07 7.01
CA PHE A 138 1.91 -4.49 6.65
C PHE A 138 0.75 -5.32 7.23
N GLU A 139 0.43 -6.41 6.55
CA GLU A 139 -0.34 -7.54 7.09
C GLU A 139 0.38 -8.84 6.77
N MET A 140 0.70 -9.63 7.80
CA MET A 140 1.50 -10.84 7.67
C MET A 140 0.67 -12.10 7.91
N TYR A 141 0.90 -13.08 7.06
CA TYR A 141 0.25 -14.38 7.06
C TYR A 141 1.29 -15.50 7.01
N ILE A 142 1.03 -16.57 7.76
CA ILE A 142 1.83 -17.80 7.75
C ILE A 142 0.92 -18.94 7.31
N ASN A 143 1.22 -19.58 6.18
CA ASN A 143 0.39 -20.62 5.58
C ASN A 143 -1.10 -20.19 5.39
N GLY A 144 -1.35 -18.89 5.22
CA GLY A 144 -2.68 -18.29 5.08
C GLY A 144 -3.38 -17.93 6.39
N ILE A 145 -2.78 -18.20 7.54
CA ILE A 145 -3.27 -17.73 8.85
C ILE A 145 -2.67 -16.35 9.13
N ALA A 146 -3.52 -15.36 9.37
CA ALA A 146 -3.05 -14.01 9.71
C ALA A 146 -2.40 -14.02 11.10
N VAL A 147 -1.13 -13.62 11.16
CA VAL A 147 -0.34 -13.62 12.41
C VAL A 147 -0.16 -12.22 13.00
N GLY A 148 -0.36 -11.17 12.19
CA GLY A 148 -0.32 -9.80 12.68
C GLY A 148 -0.53 -8.79 11.56
N LYS A 149 -1.12 -7.65 11.91
CA LYS A 149 -1.17 -6.45 11.06
C LYS A 149 -0.57 -5.26 11.80
N ASP A 150 -0.02 -4.31 11.06
CA ASP A 150 0.63 -3.15 11.64
C ASP A 150 -0.35 -2.33 12.52
N PRO A 151 0.03 -1.92 13.74
CA PRO A 151 -0.79 -1.04 14.57
C PRO A 151 -0.90 0.40 14.06
N VAL A 152 -0.08 0.83 13.10
CA VAL A 152 -0.08 2.20 12.56
C VAL A 152 -0.14 2.16 11.02
N PRO A 153 -1.19 2.70 10.39
CA PRO A 153 -1.34 2.63 8.93
C PRO A 153 -0.41 3.58 8.16
N PHE A 154 -0.14 4.78 8.67
CA PHE A 154 0.62 5.79 7.93
C PHE A 154 1.82 6.31 8.74
N THR A 155 1.59 7.16 9.74
CA THR A 155 2.66 7.69 10.57
C THR A 155 2.20 7.89 12.00
N LYS A 156 3.12 7.92 12.96
CA LYS A 156 4.57 7.70 12.85
C LYS A 156 4.96 6.23 12.62
N PHE A 157 6.11 6.05 12.00
CA PHE A 157 6.77 4.76 11.85
C PHE A 157 6.93 4.02 13.18
N ASN A 158 6.73 2.72 13.12
CA ASN A 158 6.84 1.77 14.23
C ASN A 158 7.58 0.51 13.76
N SER A 159 7.87 -0.36 14.71
CA SER A 159 8.34 -1.72 14.45
C SER A 159 7.58 -2.67 15.36
N SER A 160 7.42 -3.90 14.89
CA SER A 160 6.57 -4.91 15.51
C SER A 160 7.34 -6.19 15.78
N ILE A 161 6.84 -6.96 16.76
CA ILE A 161 7.34 -8.30 17.11
C ILE A 161 6.15 -9.27 17.16
N VAL A 162 6.22 -10.36 16.39
CA VAL A 162 5.14 -11.35 16.28
C VAL A 162 5.70 -12.73 16.61
N GLN A 163 4.97 -13.53 17.39
CA GLN A 163 5.30 -14.93 17.65
C GLN A 163 4.22 -15.85 17.10
N PHE A 164 4.66 -16.95 16.50
CA PHE A 164 3.78 -17.98 15.99
C PHE A 164 4.42 -19.37 16.06
N LYS A 165 3.59 -20.42 16.12
CA LYS A 165 4.04 -21.82 16.09
C LYS A 165 3.77 -22.43 14.74
N VAL A 166 4.80 -22.93 14.07
CA VAL A 166 4.68 -23.50 12.71
C VAL A 166 5.71 -24.60 12.46
N LYS A 167 5.40 -25.52 11.56
CA LYS A 167 6.35 -26.50 11.01
C LYS A 167 7.02 -26.00 9.74
N LYS A 168 8.30 -26.35 9.57
CA LYS A 168 8.97 -26.22 8.27
C LYS A 168 8.59 -27.36 7.31
N PRO A 169 8.52 -27.10 5.99
CA PRO A 169 8.58 -25.78 5.37
C PRO A 169 7.26 -25.01 5.58
N PHE A 170 7.35 -23.68 5.65
CA PHE A 170 6.18 -22.80 5.70
C PHE A 170 6.35 -21.61 4.77
N ASP A 171 5.22 -21.02 4.37
CA ASP A 171 5.19 -19.82 3.55
C ASP A 171 4.86 -18.60 4.40
N ILE A 172 5.67 -17.56 4.23
CA ILE A 172 5.42 -16.22 4.72
C ILE A 172 4.82 -15.42 3.57
N ALA A 173 3.72 -14.73 3.84
CA ALA A 173 3.09 -13.82 2.90
C ALA A 173 2.81 -12.47 3.59
N ILE A 174 3.15 -11.36 2.93
CA ILE A 174 2.97 -10.01 3.47
C ILE A 174 2.25 -9.14 2.43
N LEU A 175 1.13 -8.52 2.81
CA LEU A 175 0.55 -7.39 2.09
C LEU A 175 1.21 -6.14 2.66
N ALA A 176 1.90 -5.37 1.81
CA ALA A 176 2.54 -4.13 2.20
C ALA A 176 1.94 -2.95 1.44
N VAL A 177 1.78 -1.82 2.13
CA VAL A 177 1.14 -0.61 1.59
C VAL A 177 2.01 0.60 1.92
N ASP A 178 2.38 1.35 0.88
CA ASP A 178 2.84 2.74 1.01
C ASP A 178 1.58 3.61 1.08
N TRP A 179 1.40 4.33 2.20
CA TRP A 179 0.15 5.03 2.46
C TRP A 179 0.17 6.41 1.80
N GLU A 180 -0.97 6.81 1.25
CA GLU A 180 -1.09 8.10 0.56
C GLU A 180 -1.96 9.07 1.36
N GLU A 181 -1.65 10.37 1.28
CA GLU A 181 -2.51 11.43 1.83
C GLU A 181 -3.49 11.93 0.76
N ASN A 182 -3.03 12.05 -0.48
CA ASN A 182 -3.85 12.44 -1.61
C ASN A 182 -4.42 11.16 -2.25
N LEU A 183 -5.62 10.77 -1.84
CA LEU A 183 -6.21 9.48 -2.21
C LEU A 183 -6.31 9.27 -3.73
N GLY A 184 -5.89 8.09 -4.18
CA GLY A 184 -5.89 7.66 -5.58
C GLY A 184 -4.68 8.12 -6.38
N THR A 185 -3.74 8.85 -5.77
CA THR A 185 -2.61 9.44 -6.49
C THR A 185 -1.23 8.99 -6.01
N GLY A 186 -1.10 8.20 -4.95
CA GLY A 186 0.18 7.71 -4.41
C GLY A 186 1.07 8.83 -3.89
N THR A 187 0.48 9.94 -3.46
CA THR A 187 1.24 11.12 -3.06
C THR A 187 0.86 11.67 -1.71
N GLU A 188 1.77 12.46 -1.17
CA GLU A 188 1.70 13.05 0.13
C GLU A 188 2.23 14.49 0.12
N SER A 189 1.81 15.32 1.08
CA SER A 189 2.47 16.61 1.27
C SER A 189 3.85 16.40 1.88
N ASN A 190 4.91 16.65 1.12
CA ASN A 190 6.28 16.46 1.58
C ASN A 190 7.27 17.28 0.74
N ARG A 191 8.44 17.58 1.32
CA ARG A 191 9.59 18.26 0.67
C ARG A 191 9.20 19.52 -0.13
N GLY A 192 8.21 20.27 0.35
CA GLY A 192 7.76 21.53 -0.24
C GLY A 192 6.78 21.40 -1.41
N ALA A 193 6.27 20.20 -1.69
CA ALA A 193 5.22 19.95 -2.67
C ALA A 193 3.96 19.37 -1.99
N SER A 194 2.78 19.70 -2.51
CA SER A 194 1.53 19.11 -2.02
C SER A 194 1.29 17.69 -2.53
N ALA A 195 1.92 17.28 -3.62
CA ALA A 195 1.84 15.94 -4.20
C ALA A 195 3.24 15.41 -4.51
N HIS A 196 3.93 14.94 -3.47
CA HIS A 196 5.21 14.25 -3.55
C HIS A 196 4.96 12.73 -3.53
N PRO A 197 5.57 11.92 -4.41
CA PRO A 197 5.51 10.46 -4.28
C PRO A 197 6.01 10.01 -2.89
N GLY A 198 5.31 9.06 -2.27
CA GLY A 198 5.84 8.39 -1.07
C GLY A 198 7.06 7.54 -1.39
N ASP A 199 7.56 6.86 -0.36
CA ASP A 199 8.42 5.71 -0.56
C ASP A 199 8.00 4.59 0.40
N GLY A 200 7.98 3.37 -0.11
CA GLY A 200 7.66 2.18 0.66
C GLY A 200 8.88 1.49 1.24
N GLY A 201 8.66 0.28 1.75
CA GLY A 201 9.74 -0.66 2.10
C GLY A 201 9.37 -1.55 3.29
N VAL A 202 9.80 -2.81 3.24
CA VAL A 202 9.66 -3.73 4.38
C VAL A 202 10.99 -4.37 4.67
N VAL A 203 11.35 -4.44 5.95
CA VAL A 203 12.47 -5.23 6.44
C VAL A 203 12.01 -6.12 7.58
N ALA A 204 12.40 -7.39 7.54
CA ALA A 204 12.01 -8.34 8.56
C ALA A 204 13.07 -9.42 8.81
N VAL A 205 13.13 -9.87 10.06
CA VAL A 205 14.02 -10.93 10.53
C VAL A 205 13.19 -11.97 11.28
N PHE A 206 13.39 -13.24 10.94
CA PHE A 206 12.68 -14.36 11.53
C PHE A 206 13.68 -15.23 12.28
N LYS A 207 13.40 -15.50 13.56
CA LYS A 207 14.25 -16.31 14.44
C LYS A 207 13.49 -17.48 15.01
N ASP A 208 14.15 -18.63 15.16
CA ASP A 208 13.58 -19.79 15.86
C ASP A 208 13.64 -19.63 17.39
N ALA A 209 13.19 -20.67 18.11
CA ALA A 209 13.15 -20.71 19.57
C ALA A 209 14.55 -20.65 20.21
N ASP A 210 15.60 -21.03 19.48
CA ASP A 210 17.00 -20.94 19.89
C ASP A 210 17.66 -19.61 19.48
N ASN A 211 16.84 -18.64 19.04
CA ASN A 211 17.24 -17.30 18.61
C ASN A 211 18.17 -17.31 17.39
N GLN A 212 18.17 -18.38 16.59
CA GLN A 212 18.89 -18.44 15.32
C GLN A 212 18.04 -17.81 14.22
N ILE A 213 18.67 -17.02 13.34
CA ILE A 213 17.99 -16.41 12.21
C ILE A 213 17.73 -17.50 11.15
N ILE A 214 16.45 -17.74 10.86
CA ILE A 214 16.00 -18.75 9.89
C ILE A 214 15.55 -18.14 8.56
N ALA A 215 15.24 -16.84 8.55
CA ALA A 215 14.96 -16.07 7.34
C ALA A 215 15.17 -14.58 7.59
N ILE A 216 15.52 -13.86 6.53
CA ILE A 216 15.60 -12.39 6.47
C ILE A 216 14.92 -11.92 5.19
N THR A 217 14.53 -10.65 5.14
CA THR A 217 14.15 -10.00 3.88
C THR A 217 15.40 -9.76 3.03
N ASP A 218 15.36 -10.24 1.79
CA ASP A 218 16.42 -10.12 0.81
C ASP A 218 15.85 -10.33 -0.62
N SER A 219 16.72 -10.32 -1.63
CA SER A 219 16.33 -10.54 -3.04
C SER A 219 15.80 -11.95 -3.35
N THR A 220 15.81 -12.88 -2.40
CA THR A 220 15.23 -14.23 -2.58
C THR A 220 13.73 -14.28 -2.35
N TRP A 221 13.13 -13.19 -1.85
CA TRP A 221 11.68 -13.01 -1.76
C TRP A 221 11.07 -12.77 -3.15
N LYS A 222 9.78 -13.10 -3.28
CA LYS A 222 8.94 -12.64 -4.39
C LYS A 222 8.27 -11.33 -4.00
N ALA A 223 8.13 -10.40 -4.94
CA ALA A 223 7.43 -9.14 -4.73
C ALA A 223 6.60 -8.74 -5.95
N GLN A 224 5.28 -8.76 -5.83
CA GLN A 224 4.37 -8.40 -6.92
C GLN A 224 3.59 -7.14 -6.55
N ASN A 225 3.73 -6.10 -7.37
CA ASN A 225 3.00 -4.83 -7.21
C ASN A 225 1.58 -4.93 -7.79
N TYR A 226 0.59 -4.33 -7.13
CA TYR A 226 -0.84 -4.28 -7.48
C TYR A 226 -1.44 -2.88 -7.49
N TYR A 227 -0.65 -1.84 -7.22
CA TYR A 227 -1.07 -0.46 -7.38
C TYR A 227 0.15 0.44 -7.64
N THR A 228 0.24 1.04 -8.83
CA THR A 228 1.29 2.02 -9.16
C THR A 228 0.70 3.43 -9.28
N SER A 229 1.29 4.38 -8.57
CA SER A 229 0.97 5.81 -8.59
C SER A 229 2.06 6.60 -7.84
N PRO A 230 2.30 7.90 -8.09
CA PRO A 230 1.75 8.74 -9.15
C PRO A 230 2.32 8.45 -10.52
N ILE A 231 1.47 8.47 -11.54
CA ILE A 231 1.91 8.43 -12.94
C ILE A 231 1.46 9.70 -13.65
N SER A 232 2.42 10.46 -14.19
CA SER A 232 2.13 11.69 -14.95
C SER A 232 1.96 11.42 -16.45
N ASN A 233 2.52 10.32 -16.96
CA ASN A 233 2.45 9.92 -18.35
C ASN A 233 2.39 8.39 -18.44
N LEU A 234 1.28 7.84 -18.91
CA LEU A 234 1.05 6.40 -18.98
C LEU A 234 2.01 5.66 -19.91
N SER A 235 2.63 6.34 -20.89
CA SER A 235 3.59 5.72 -21.81
C SER A 235 4.92 5.32 -21.16
N CYS A 236 5.18 5.74 -19.91
CA CYS A 236 6.37 5.33 -19.16
C CYS A 236 6.24 3.92 -18.57
N LEU A 237 5.02 3.40 -18.49
CA LEU A 237 4.74 2.09 -17.94
C LEU A 237 4.99 1.00 -18.98
N SER A 238 5.48 -0.14 -18.53
CA SER A 238 5.57 -1.34 -19.36
C SER A 238 5.31 -2.61 -18.54
N GLU A 239 4.96 -3.70 -19.23
CA GLU A 239 4.82 -5.01 -18.61
C GLU A 239 5.68 -6.03 -19.36
N THR A 240 6.35 -6.92 -18.63
CA THR A 240 7.12 -8.03 -19.21
C THR A 240 6.79 -9.30 -18.44
N GLY A 241 6.07 -10.22 -19.09
CA GLY A 241 5.44 -11.34 -18.38
C GLY A 241 4.45 -10.81 -17.33
N THR A 242 4.69 -11.13 -16.06
CA THR A 242 3.93 -10.66 -14.89
C THR A 242 4.52 -9.40 -14.24
N SER A 243 5.71 -8.97 -14.66
CA SER A 243 6.37 -7.80 -14.10
C SER A 243 5.68 -6.52 -14.56
N ARG A 244 5.34 -5.65 -13.61
CA ARG A 244 4.66 -4.37 -13.82
C ARG A 244 5.66 -3.25 -13.53
N LEU A 245 6.15 -2.61 -14.59
CA LEU A 245 7.35 -1.78 -14.54
C LEU A 245 7.01 -0.30 -14.68
N SER A 246 7.55 0.48 -13.75
CA SER A 246 7.48 1.94 -13.71
C SER A 246 8.87 2.60 -13.76
N THR A 247 9.90 1.87 -14.21
CA THR A 247 11.31 2.32 -14.19
C THR A 247 11.60 3.53 -15.08
N GLN A 248 10.77 3.79 -16.10
CA GLN A 248 10.88 4.97 -16.96
C GLN A 248 9.99 6.13 -16.49
N CYS A 249 9.22 5.93 -15.42
CA CYS A 249 8.29 6.92 -14.92
C CYS A 249 9.00 7.97 -14.05
N SER A 250 8.45 9.17 -14.05
CA SER A 250 9.01 10.26 -13.25
C SER A 250 8.60 10.11 -11.79
N ILE A 251 9.56 10.29 -10.88
CA ILE A 251 9.32 10.44 -9.44
C ILE A 251 9.30 11.91 -9.01
N LYS A 252 9.10 12.84 -9.94
CA LYS A 252 9.07 14.28 -9.63
C LYS A 252 7.75 14.63 -8.94
N ALA A 253 7.86 15.35 -7.84
CA ALA A 253 6.70 15.94 -7.18
C ALA A 253 6.01 17.00 -8.06
N THR A 254 4.73 17.19 -7.80
CA THR A 254 3.88 18.24 -8.39
C THR A 254 3.08 18.93 -7.29
N ASN A 255 2.46 20.07 -7.60
CA ASN A 255 1.51 20.73 -6.70
C ASN A 255 0.04 20.47 -7.10
N ASP A 256 -0.18 19.66 -8.12
CA ASP A 256 -1.51 19.32 -8.62
C ASP A 256 -1.66 17.79 -8.67
N ALA A 257 -2.31 17.23 -7.64
CA ALA A 257 -2.60 15.80 -7.58
C ALA A 257 -3.73 15.39 -8.53
N SER A 258 -4.58 16.34 -8.96
CA SER A 258 -5.78 16.05 -9.75
C SER A 258 -5.47 15.57 -11.19
N VAL A 259 -4.21 15.70 -11.61
CA VAL A 259 -3.74 15.33 -12.96
C VAL A 259 -2.86 14.08 -12.98
N LEU A 260 -2.96 13.24 -11.96
CA LEU A 260 -2.16 12.01 -11.82
C LEU A 260 -2.99 10.77 -12.14
N TYR A 261 -2.33 9.78 -12.74
CA TYR A 261 -2.90 8.46 -12.99
C TYR A 261 -2.46 7.47 -11.92
N GLY A 262 -3.36 6.53 -11.62
CA GLY A 262 -3.06 5.30 -10.90
C GLY A 262 -3.32 4.09 -11.79
N VAL A 263 -2.57 3.01 -11.60
CA VAL A 263 -2.78 1.75 -12.31
C VAL A 263 -2.91 0.61 -11.30
N HIS A 264 -4.01 -0.13 -11.41
CA HIS A 264 -4.44 -1.10 -10.41
C HIS A 264 -4.60 -2.49 -11.00
N TRP A 265 -4.35 -3.50 -10.17
CA TRP A 265 -4.60 -4.89 -10.52
C TRP A 265 -5.30 -5.62 -9.38
N PRO A 266 -6.16 -6.62 -9.69
CA PRO A 266 -6.80 -7.42 -8.66
C PRO A 266 -5.77 -8.32 -7.96
N ILE A 267 -5.85 -8.39 -6.64
CA ILE A 267 -5.07 -9.34 -5.84
C ILE A 267 -5.62 -10.76 -6.10
N PRO A 268 -4.76 -11.76 -6.38
CA PRO A 268 -5.22 -13.12 -6.62
C PRO A 268 -5.73 -13.76 -5.34
N THR A 269 -6.84 -14.50 -5.43
CA THR A 269 -7.40 -15.23 -4.27
C THR A 269 -6.43 -16.30 -3.76
N GLY A 270 -6.25 -16.37 -2.44
CA GLY A 270 -5.42 -17.41 -1.81
C GLY A 270 -3.92 -17.16 -1.94
N TRP A 271 -3.51 -15.97 -2.37
CA TRP A 271 -2.10 -15.56 -2.45
C TRP A 271 -1.36 -15.66 -1.12
N GLU A 272 -2.07 -15.68 0.00
CA GLU A 272 -1.53 -15.79 1.35
C GLU A 272 -1.26 -17.23 1.79
N LYS A 273 -1.82 -18.23 1.08
CA LYS A 273 -1.82 -19.64 1.50
C LYS A 273 -0.49 -20.32 1.24
N GLN A 274 -0.27 -21.41 1.99
CA GLN A 274 0.85 -22.32 1.72
C GLN A 274 0.71 -22.96 0.33
N GLY A 275 1.82 -23.04 -0.40
CA GLY A 275 1.89 -23.70 -1.70
C GLY A 275 1.22 -22.91 -2.84
N TYR A 276 0.89 -21.63 -2.63
CA TYR A 276 0.47 -20.75 -3.72
C TYR A 276 1.60 -20.65 -4.77
N ASP A 277 1.25 -20.83 -6.05
CA ASP A 277 2.22 -20.76 -7.15
C ASP A 277 2.57 -19.30 -7.47
N ASP A 278 3.65 -18.81 -6.86
CA ASP A 278 4.29 -17.53 -7.14
C ASP A 278 5.50 -17.66 -8.07
N SER A 279 5.65 -18.79 -8.79
CA SER A 279 6.80 -19.05 -9.66
C SER A 279 6.97 -17.97 -10.73
N GLN A 280 5.87 -17.39 -11.18
CA GLN A 280 5.84 -16.30 -12.15
C GLN A 280 6.03 -14.93 -11.52
N TRP A 281 6.02 -14.76 -10.20
CA TRP A 281 6.24 -13.45 -9.59
C TRP A 281 7.71 -13.02 -9.72
N PRO A 282 7.99 -11.73 -9.93
CA PRO A 282 9.35 -11.23 -9.95
C PRO A 282 9.98 -11.34 -8.55
N ALA A 283 11.30 -11.42 -8.54
CA ALA A 283 12.08 -11.32 -7.30
C ALA A 283 11.94 -9.91 -6.70
N ALA A 284 12.05 -9.83 -5.39
CA ALA A 284 12.07 -8.56 -4.68
C ALA A 284 13.31 -7.74 -5.05
N SER A 285 13.12 -6.43 -5.20
CA SER A 285 14.25 -5.50 -5.28
C SER A 285 14.69 -5.13 -3.87
N THR A 286 15.98 -4.95 -3.67
CA THR A 286 16.56 -4.57 -2.37
C THR A 286 16.98 -3.11 -2.37
N PHE A 287 16.77 -2.44 -1.25
CA PHE A 287 17.05 -1.02 -1.07
C PHE A 287 17.91 -0.81 0.18
N SER A 288 18.78 0.19 0.15
CA SER A 288 19.59 0.56 1.32
C SER A 288 18.78 1.36 2.33
N ASN A 289 19.22 1.36 3.59
CA ASN A 289 18.64 2.18 4.66
C ASN A 289 18.61 3.67 4.30
N ASP A 290 19.65 4.16 3.61
CA ASP A 290 19.73 5.54 3.12
C ASP A 290 18.68 5.84 2.04
N THR A 291 18.36 4.85 1.19
CA THR A 291 17.38 5.02 0.12
C THR A 291 15.96 5.12 0.69
N VAL A 292 15.65 4.30 1.70
CA VAL A 292 14.37 4.33 2.43
C VAL A 292 14.31 5.48 3.45
N GLY A 293 15.45 6.05 3.85
CA GLY A 293 15.49 7.19 4.77
C GLY A 293 15.15 6.85 6.22
N VAL A 294 15.64 5.71 6.73
CA VAL A 294 15.34 5.22 8.09
C VAL A 294 16.30 5.71 9.18
N ASP A 295 17.32 6.48 8.82
CA ASP A 295 18.40 6.97 9.70
C ASP A 295 17.91 7.79 10.93
N ASN A 296 16.71 8.36 10.84
CA ASN A 296 16.08 9.15 11.89
C ASN A 296 14.88 8.47 12.57
N LYS A 297 14.60 7.20 12.23
CA LYS A 297 13.44 6.46 12.75
C LYS A 297 13.86 5.62 13.94
N LYS A 298 13.46 6.02 15.15
CA LYS A 298 13.79 5.26 16.38
C LYS A 298 13.22 3.83 16.40
N SER A 299 12.12 3.60 15.69
CA SER A 299 11.57 2.26 15.46
C SER A 299 12.51 1.35 14.67
N TYR A 300 13.44 1.92 13.91
CA TYR A 300 14.50 1.21 13.21
C TYR A 300 15.83 1.29 13.99
N THR A 301 16.33 2.50 14.22
CA THR A 301 17.70 2.75 14.72
C THR A 301 17.98 2.26 16.13
N ASN A 302 16.94 1.99 16.94
CA ASN A 302 17.13 1.35 18.25
C ASN A 302 17.36 -0.17 18.15
N PHE A 303 17.15 -0.78 16.98
CA PHE A 303 17.13 -2.22 16.76
C PHE A 303 18.01 -2.64 15.58
N THR A 304 19.08 -1.88 15.31
CA THR A 304 20.04 -2.23 14.25
C THR A 304 20.79 -3.53 14.55
N ASP A 305 20.86 -3.97 15.81
CA ASP A 305 21.35 -5.31 16.17
C ASP A 305 20.45 -6.44 15.63
N ILE A 306 19.19 -6.13 15.37
CA ILE A 306 18.20 -7.03 14.76
C ILE A 306 18.20 -6.84 13.24
N PHE A 307 17.89 -5.64 12.76
CA PHE A 307 17.68 -5.38 11.33
C PHE A 307 18.99 -5.30 10.54
N ASP A 308 20.02 -4.61 11.08
CA ASP A 308 21.36 -4.49 10.47
C ASP A 308 22.35 -5.49 11.10
N ASN A 309 21.91 -6.74 11.31
CA ASN A 309 22.73 -7.74 11.97
C ASN A 309 24.06 -7.96 11.21
N ALA A 310 25.20 -7.91 11.91
CA ALA A 310 26.52 -7.92 11.28
C ALA A 310 26.82 -9.18 10.44
N ASP A 311 26.21 -10.32 10.78
CA ASP A 311 26.41 -11.59 10.09
C ASP A 311 25.31 -11.87 9.05
N GLN A 312 24.08 -11.42 9.33
CA GLN A 312 22.90 -11.65 8.49
C GLN A 312 22.03 -10.39 8.39
N ASP A 313 22.56 -9.41 7.67
CA ASP A 313 21.96 -8.10 7.44
C ASP A 313 20.67 -8.21 6.61
N ALA A 314 19.54 -7.83 7.19
CA ALA A 314 18.25 -7.88 6.50
C ALA A 314 18.12 -6.64 5.61
N GLN A 315 17.72 -6.86 4.36
CA GLN A 315 17.58 -5.77 3.39
C GLN A 315 16.14 -5.28 3.37
N PHE A 316 15.95 -3.98 3.20
CA PHE A 316 14.65 -3.47 2.79
C PHE A 316 14.29 -4.05 1.43
N ILE A 317 13.10 -4.63 1.32
CA ILE A 317 12.57 -5.19 0.09
C ILE A 317 11.30 -4.49 -0.35
N TRP A 318 11.13 -4.41 -1.67
CA TRP A 318 9.92 -3.94 -2.32
C TRP A 318 9.76 -4.58 -3.71
N SER A 319 8.77 -4.14 -4.48
CA SER A 319 8.76 -4.37 -5.93
C SER A 319 9.80 -3.48 -6.63
N THR A 320 9.72 -3.34 -7.95
CA THR A 320 10.76 -2.68 -8.75
C THR A 320 10.90 -1.17 -8.54
N ASN A 321 9.92 -0.51 -7.92
CA ASN A 321 9.97 0.94 -7.69
C ASN A 321 9.48 1.30 -6.29
N LEU A 322 10.43 1.73 -5.45
CA LEU A 322 10.16 2.11 -4.06
C LEU A 322 9.17 3.26 -3.94
N ASN A 323 9.17 4.19 -4.90
CA ASN A 323 8.42 5.45 -4.81
C ASN A 323 7.04 5.41 -5.46
N LEU A 324 6.83 4.51 -6.41
CA LEU A 324 5.64 4.51 -7.25
C LEU A 324 4.76 3.28 -7.05
N ASP A 325 5.28 2.20 -6.47
CA ASP A 325 4.48 1.02 -6.22
C ASP A 325 3.93 1.11 -4.79
N ASN A 326 2.61 1.19 -4.61
CA ASN A 326 1.97 1.53 -3.33
C ASN A 326 1.26 0.34 -2.66
N LYS A 327 1.03 -0.76 -3.38
CA LYS A 327 0.39 -1.98 -2.82
C LYS A 327 1.08 -3.22 -3.35
N ILE A 328 1.84 -3.89 -2.49
CA ILE A 328 2.74 -4.98 -2.87
C ILE A 328 2.36 -6.24 -2.10
N LEU A 329 2.44 -7.39 -2.75
CA LEU A 329 2.42 -8.69 -2.10
C LEU A 329 3.83 -9.28 -2.10
N LEU A 330 4.32 -9.63 -0.93
CA LEU A 330 5.63 -10.24 -0.70
C LEU A 330 5.43 -11.70 -0.30
N ARG A 331 6.24 -12.62 -0.82
CA ARG A 331 6.19 -14.04 -0.46
C ARG A 331 7.57 -14.67 -0.32
N LYS A 332 7.69 -15.60 0.63
CA LYS A 332 8.89 -16.41 0.85
C LYS A 332 8.54 -17.75 1.47
N THR A 333 9.08 -18.83 0.91
CA THR A 333 9.11 -20.14 1.57
C THR A 333 10.35 -20.25 2.45
N VAL A 334 10.15 -20.59 3.72
CA VAL A 334 11.20 -21.04 4.64
C VAL A 334 11.32 -22.55 4.49
N ALA A 335 12.46 -23.01 3.99
CA ALA A 335 12.72 -24.42 3.72
C ALA A 335 12.94 -25.23 5.02
N GLN A 336 13.02 -26.55 4.87
CA GLN A 336 13.36 -27.48 5.95
C GLN A 336 14.73 -27.19 6.56
#